data_AF-A0A0F3P688-F1
#
_entry.id   AF-A0A0F3P688-F1
#
_cell.length_a   1.000
_cell.length_b   1.000
_cell.length_c   1.000
_cell.angle_alpha   90.00
_cell.angle_beta   90.00
_cell.angle_gamma   90.00
#
_symmetry.space_group_name_H-M   'P 1'
#
loop_
_entity.id
_entity.type
_entity.pdbx_description
1 polymer ?
#
loop_
_entity_poly.entity_id
_entity_poly.type
_entity_poly.pdbx_seq_one_letter_code
_entity_poly.pdbx_strand_id
1 'polypeptide(L)'
;MRWDEISLSEKIWCIPKTKSKNGKTLYIGLADKLIEVLQTRKLCSKSEWVLPSVKDNSKHISSSTMHRAWAKIRKKAGIQNVTIHDLRRTFATWMKNNGETLDTISQNIRGIVILT
;
A
#
# COMPACT_ATOMS: atom_id res chain seq x y z
N MET A 1 1.22 -7.50 2.78
CA MET A 1 -0.21 -7.21 2.57
C MET A 1 -0.92 -8.48 2.14
N ARG A 2 -1.64 -9.08 3.09
CA ARG A 2 -2.49 -10.26 2.88
C ARG A 2 -3.96 -9.83 2.85
N TRP A 3 -4.83 -10.69 2.33
CA TRP A 3 -6.27 -10.38 2.31
C TRP A 3 -6.91 -10.37 3.70
N ASP A 4 -6.41 -11.18 4.63
CA ASP A 4 -6.86 -11.23 6.04
C ASP A 4 -6.55 -9.93 6.82
N GLU A 5 -5.64 -9.10 6.31
CA GLU A 5 -5.30 -7.78 6.84
C GLU A 5 -6.28 -6.68 6.36
N ILE A 6 -7.15 -6.95 5.37
CA ILE A 6 -8.01 -5.93 4.75
C ILE A 6 -9.47 -6.21 5.05
N SER A 7 -10.12 -5.27 5.72
CA SER A 7 -11.58 -5.21 5.77
C SER A 7 -12.11 -4.34 4.63
N LEU A 8 -12.77 -4.97 3.66
CA LEU A 8 -13.41 -4.26 2.54
C LEU A 8 -14.70 -3.54 2.96
N SER A 9 -15.40 -4.04 3.99
CA SER A 9 -16.61 -3.39 4.52
C SER A 9 -16.26 -2.12 5.29
N GLU A 10 -15.30 -2.23 6.22
CA GLU A 10 -14.87 -1.12 7.07
C GLU A 10 -13.91 -0.18 6.34
N LYS A 11 -13.46 -0.55 5.13
CA LYS A 11 -12.46 0.18 4.35
C LYS A 11 -11.17 0.43 5.12
N ILE A 12 -10.70 -0.59 5.84
CA ILE A 12 -9.53 -0.51 6.71
C ILE A 12 -8.51 -1.58 6.31
N TRP A 13 -7.25 -1.18 6.21
CA TRP A 13 -6.11 -2.09 6.22
C TRP A 13 -5.49 -2.11 7.63
N CYS A 14 -5.60 -3.26 8.29
CA CYS A 14 -5.00 -3.55 9.57
C CYS A 14 -3.61 -4.16 9.37
N ILE A 15 -2.56 -3.44 9.76
CA ILE A 15 -1.19 -3.94 9.75
C ILE A 15 -0.86 -4.45 11.16
N PRO A 16 -0.66 -5.78 11.33
CA PRO A 16 -0.35 -6.35 12.64
C PRO A 16 0.97 -5.79 13.20
N LYS A 17 1.07 -5.69 14.52
CA LYS A 17 2.30 -5.25 15.21
C LYS A 17 3.57 -5.99 14.76
N THR A 18 3.47 -7.27 14.39
CA THR A 18 4.58 -8.10 13.93
C THR A 18 5.15 -7.67 12.58
N LYS A 19 4.38 -6.93 11.79
CA LYS A 19 4.78 -6.39 10.47
C LYS A 19 5.01 -4.88 10.50
N SER A 20 4.78 -4.25 11.65
CA SER A 20 4.93 -2.81 11.84
C SER A 20 6.31 -2.49 12.39
N LYS A 21 6.98 -1.50 11.81
CA LYS A 21 8.33 -1.05 12.23
C LYS A 21 8.38 -0.55 13.68
N ASN A 22 7.26 -0.09 14.21
CA ASN A 22 7.18 0.49 15.54
C ASN A 22 6.58 -0.47 16.57
N GLY A 23 6.37 -1.75 16.21
CA GLY A 23 5.78 -2.76 17.12
C GLY A 23 4.34 -2.48 17.54
N LYS A 24 3.64 -1.57 16.83
CA LYS A 24 2.24 -1.21 17.08
C LYS A 24 1.37 -1.67 15.91
N THR A 25 0.18 -2.19 16.20
CA THR A 25 -0.84 -2.43 15.18
C THR A 25 -1.28 -1.09 14.60
N LEU A 26 -1.45 -1.03 13.28
CA LEU A 26 -1.85 0.19 12.58
C LEU A 26 -3.13 -0.07 11.79
N TYR A 27 -3.99 0.93 11.77
CA TYR A 27 -5.23 0.91 11.01
C TYR A 27 -5.17 2.04 9.99
N ILE A 28 -5.17 1.68 8.71
CA ILE A 28 -5.07 2.63 7.60
C ILE A 28 -6.40 2.66 6.88
N GLY A 29 -7.04 3.83 6.84
CA GLY A 29 -8.24 4.06 6.04
C GLY A 29 -7.94 3.95 4.55
N LEU A 30 -8.82 3.27 3.82
CA LEU A 30 -8.71 3.04 2.39
C LEU A 30 -9.74 3.91 1.66
N ALA A 31 -9.29 4.66 0.66
CA ALA A 31 -10.18 5.46 -0.18
C ALA A 31 -11.16 4.57 -0.97
N ASP A 32 -12.37 5.07 -1.23
CA ASP A 32 -13.41 4.34 -1.96
C ASP A 32 -12.92 3.78 -3.29
N LYS A 33 -12.13 4.57 -4.02
CA LYS A 33 -11.61 4.13 -5.31
C LYS A 33 -10.62 2.98 -5.22
N LEU A 34 -9.88 2.89 -4.10
CA LEU A 34 -9.02 1.75 -3.82
C LEU A 34 -9.85 0.51 -3.46
N ILE A 35 -10.97 0.69 -2.75
CA ILE A 35 -11.89 -0.41 -2.43
C ILE A 35 -12.45 -1.05 -3.69
N GLU A 36 -12.92 -0.24 -4.66
CA GLU A 36 -13.40 -0.76 -5.96
C GLU A 36 -12.34 -1.63 -6.67
N VAL A 37 -11.08 -1.15 -6.69
CA VAL A 37 -9.95 -1.88 -7.29
C VAL A 37 -9.67 -3.18 -6.52
N LEU A 38 -9.68 -3.14 -5.19
CA LEU A 38 -9.45 -4.31 -4.34
C LEU A 38 -10.56 -5.35 -4.47
N GLN A 39 -11.82 -4.93 -4.55
CA GLN A 39 -12.97 -5.82 -4.77
C GLN A 39 -12.84 -6.56 -6.11
N THR A 40 -12.63 -5.81 -7.20
CA THR A 40 -12.44 -6.40 -8.54
C THR A 40 -11.28 -7.39 -8.54
N ARG A 41 -10.18 -7.03 -7.87
CA ARG A 41 -9.01 -7.88 -7.75
C ARG A 41 -9.27 -9.13 -6.93
N LYS A 42 -10.04 -9.03 -5.83
CA LYS A 42 -10.38 -10.15 -4.95
C LYS A 42 -11.18 -11.21 -5.69
N LEU A 43 -12.12 -10.80 -6.55
CA LEU A 43 -12.93 -11.71 -7.38
C LEU A 43 -12.07 -12.63 -8.26
N CYS A 44 -10.96 -12.10 -8.79
CA CYS A 44 -10.04 -12.85 -9.65
C CYS A 44 -8.87 -13.51 -8.88
N SER A 45 -8.79 -13.34 -7.55
CA SER A 45 -7.63 -13.78 -6.77
C SER A 45 -7.87 -15.14 -6.11
N LYS A 46 -6.94 -16.08 -6.35
CA LYS A 46 -6.85 -17.37 -5.63
C LYS A 46 -5.72 -17.40 -4.61
N SER A 47 -5.07 -16.26 -4.36
CA SER A 47 -3.93 -16.14 -3.45
C SER A 47 -4.38 -15.61 -2.09
N GLU A 48 -3.64 -15.96 -1.04
CA GLU A 48 -3.71 -15.27 0.25
C GLU A 48 -3.14 -13.84 0.20
N TRP A 49 -2.27 -13.55 -0.78
CA TRP A 49 -1.64 -12.26 -0.97
C TRP A 49 -2.49 -11.36 -1.88
N VAL A 50 -2.61 -10.10 -1.52
CA VAL A 50 -3.28 -9.10 -2.37
C VAL A 50 -2.51 -8.92 -3.67
N LEU A 51 -1.18 -8.81 -3.59
CA LEU A 51 -0.27 -8.75 -4.73
C LEU A 51 0.60 -10.01 -4.74
N PRO A 52 0.16 -11.12 -5.37
CA PRO A 52 0.97 -12.33 -5.47
C PRO A 52 2.11 -12.18 -6.48
N SER A 53 3.12 -13.03 -6.34
CA SER A 53 4.17 -13.20 -7.34
C SER A 53 3.61 -13.85 -8.60
N VAL A 54 4.02 -13.33 -9.76
CA VAL A 54 3.63 -13.88 -11.07
C VAL A 54 4.13 -15.32 -11.27
N LYS A 55 5.26 -15.67 -10.62
CA LYS A 55 5.87 -17.00 -10.74
C LYS A 55 5.30 -18.03 -9.75
N ASP A 56 4.76 -17.57 -8.64
CA ASP A 56 4.32 -18.42 -7.54
C ASP A 56 3.21 -17.73 -6.75
N ASN A 57 1.98 -18.22 -6.91
CA ASN A 57 0.80 -17.59 -6.33
C ASN A 57 0.74 -17.74 -4.79
N SER A 58 1.59 -18.56 -4.19
CA SER A 58 1.72 -18.68 -2.72
C SER A 58 2.63 -17.62 -2.10
N LYS A 59 3.38 -16.87 -2.93
CA LYS A 59 4.32 -15.84 -2.47
C LYS A 59 3.82 -14.44 -2.81
N HIS A 60 4.23 -13.45 -2.02
CA HIS A 60 3.99 -12.05 -2.35
C HIS A 60 4.86 -11.58 -3.52
N ILE A 61 4.47 -10.48 -4.14
CA ILE A 61 5.23 -9.82 -5.20
C ILE A 61 6.65 -9.48 -4.72
N SER A 62 7.65 -9.68 -5.59
CA SER A 62 9.04 -9.30 -5.30
C SER A 62 9.26 -7.80 -5.48
N SER A 63 10.20 -7.22 -4.73
CA SER A 63 10.59 -5.81 -4.86
C SER A 63 11.06 -5.47 -6.28
N SER A 64 11.77 -6.39 -6.94
CA SER A 64 12.19 -6.21 -8.33
C SER A 64 11.02 -6.12 -9.31
N THR A 65 9.95 -6.88 -9.10
CA THR A 65 8.74 -6.82 -9.92
C THR A 65 7.99 -5.51 -9.70
N MET A 66 7.91 -5.05 -8.46
CA MET A 66 7.33 -3.77 -8.12
C MET A 66 8.11 -2.58 -8.70
N HIS A 67 9.44 -2.59 -8.66
CA HIS A 67 10.27 -1.57 -9.31
C HIS A 67 10.05 -1.51 -10.82
N ARG A 68 9.93 -2.66 -11.49
CA ARG A 68 9.60 -2.72 -12.93
C ARG A 68 8.20 -2.17 -13.21
N ALA A 69 7.20 -2.50 -12.39
CA ALA A 69 5.85 -1.96 -12.52
C ALA A 69 5.85 -0.43 -12.37
N TRP A 70 6.58 0.10 -11.38
CA TRP A 70 6.74 1.53 -11.18
C TRP A 70 7.41 2.24 -12.36
N ALA A 71 8.48 1.67 -12.91
CA ALA A 71 9.14 2.22 -14.09
C ALA A 71 8.17 2.33 -15.29
N LYS A 72 7.29 1.35 -15.49
CA LYS A 72 6.26 1.40 -16.54
C LYS A 72 5.24 2.51 -16.29
N ILE A 73 4.76 2.64 -15.05
CA ILE A 73 3.80 3.70 -14.66
C ILE A 73 4.41 5.08 -14.92
N ARG A 74 5.65 5.31 -14.47
CA ARG A 74 6.36 6.58 -14.70
C ARG A 74 6.51 6.92 -16.17
N LYS A 75 6.96 5.94 -16.97
CA LYS A 75 7.11 6.12 -18.42
C LYS A 75 5.78 6.50 -19.07
N LYS A 76 4.68 5.82 -18.70
CA LYS A 76 3.34 6.11 -19.21
C LYS A 76 2.83 7.48 -18.77
N ALA A 77 3.15 7.91 -17.55
CA ALA A 77 2.76 9.21 -17.02
C ALA A 77 3.67 10.37 -17.49
N GLY A 78 4.76 10.10 -18.23
CA GLY A 78 5.69 11.12 -18.69
C GLY A 78 6.54 11.77 -17.57
N ILE A 79 6.60 11.15 -16.39
CA ILE A 79 7.30 11.70 -15.22
C ILE A 79 8.69 11.09 -15.07
N GLN A 80 9.69 11.95 -14.86
CA GLN A 80 11.09 11.56 -14.64
C GLN A 80 11.47 11.72 -13.16
N ASN A 81 12.47 10.94 -12.73
CA ASN A 81 13.11 11.08 -11.40
C ASN A 81 12.20 10.95 -10.15
N VAL A 82 11.01 10.35 -10.30
CA VAL A 82 10.13 10.00 -9.16
C VAL A 82 10.36 8.56 -8.70
N THR A 83 10.38 8.33 -7.40
CA THR A 83 10.46 7.01 -6.77
C THR A 83 9.12 6.66 -6.07
N ILE A 84 8.94 5.40 -5.67
CA ILE A 84 7.77 5.04 -4.85
C ILE A 84 7.81 5.75 -3.48
N HIS A 85 8.99 6.11 -2.98
CA HIS A 85 9.11 6.88 -1.74
C HIS A 85 8.56 8.30 -1.90
N ASP A 86 8.62 8.88 -3.10
CA ASP A 86 8.03 10.19 -3.38
C ASP A 86 6.52 10.15 -3.27
N LEU A 87 5.86 9.07 -3.71
CA LEU A 87 4.41 8.91 -3.50
C LEU A 87 4.04 8.97 -2.02
N ARG A 88 4.82 8.32 -1.15
CA ARG A 88 4.62 8.35 0.30
C ARG A 88 4.86 9.72 0.89
N ARG A 89 5.87 10.46 0.41
CA ARG A 89 6.12 11.86 0.80
C ARG A 89 4.99 12.78 0.34
N THR A 90 4.49 12.62 -0.87
CA THR A 90 3.35 13.40 -1.37
C THR A 90 2.10 13.13 -0.53
N PHE A 91 1.82 11.87 -0.18
CA PHE A 91 0.72 11.51 0.71
C PHE A 91 0.84 12.19 2.09
N ALA A 92 2.05 12.21 2.67
CA ALA A 92 2.34 12.93 3.91
C ALA A 92 1.96 14.42 3.84
N THR A 93 2.39 15.09 2.77
CA THR A 93 2.11 16.50 2.53
C THR A 93 0.61 16.74 2.36
N TRP A 94 -0.09 15.87 1.65
CA TRP A 94 -1.55 15.96 1.49
C TRP A 94 -2.30 15.83 2.82
N MET A 95 -1.92 14.87 3.67
CA MET A 95 -2.52 14.75 5.01
C MET A 95 -2.29 16.02 5.83
N LYS A 96 -1.07 16.55 5.84
CA LYS A 96 -0.73 17.80 6.54
C LYS A 96 -1.59 18.96 6.03
N ASN A 97 -1.74 19.09 4.73
CA ASN A 97 -2.54 20.16 4.12
C ASN A 97 -4.03 20.05 4.43
N ASN A 98 -4.54 18.84 4.70
CA ASN A 98 -5.91 18.60 5.15
C ASN A 98 -6.10 18.74 6.66
N GLY A 99 -5.10 19.23 7.40
CA GLY A 99 -5.21 19.50 8.84
C GLY A 99 -4.98 18.30 9.75
N GLU A 100 -4.45 17.19 9.23
CA GLU A 100 -4.12 16.03 10.05
C GLU A 100 -2.99 16.33 11.04
N THR A 101 -3.04 15.70 12.21
CA THR A 101 -2.01 15.86 13.24
C THR A 101 -0.70 15.20 12.82
N LEU A 102 0.43 15.74 13.28
CA LEU A 102 1.75 15.16 13.01
C LEU A 102 1.88 13.72 13.53
N ASP A 103 1.19 13.40 14.63
CA ASP A 103 1.16 12.05 15.17
C ASP A 103 0.44 11.07 14.22
N THR A 104 -0.75 11.43 13.73
CA THR A 104 -1.50 10.63 12.74
C THR A 104 -0.69 10.44 11.45
N ILE A 105 -0.09 11.53 10.95
CA ILE A 105 0.76 11.53 9.76
C ILE A 105 1.96 10.59 9.96
N SER A 106 2.65 10.71 11.09
CA SER A 106 3.81 9.89 11.44
C SER A 106 3.44 8.41 11.54
N GLN A 107 2.31 8.08 12.16
CA GLN A 107 1.81 6.70 12.28
C GLN A 107 1.51 6.09 10.90
N ASN A 108 0.75 6.78 10.06
CA ASN A 108 0.38 6.31 8.73
C ASN A 108 1.59 6.16 7.80
N ILE A 109 2.50 7.13 7.82
CA ILE A 109 3.71 7.06 7.00
C ILE A 109 4.59 5.93 7.51
N ARG A 110 4.98 5.90 8.78
CA ARG A 110 5.96 4.93 9.32
C ARG A 110 5.47 3.47 9.26
N GLY A 111 4.15 3.27 9.22
CA GLY A 111 3.52 1.95 9.09
C GLY A 111 3.59 1.30 7.73
N ILE A 112 3.57 2.09 6.65
CA ILE A 112 3.49 1.57 5.29
C ILE A 112 4.88 1.12 4.82
N VAL A 113 5.20 -0.15 5.11
CA VAL A 113 6.36 -0.85 4.54
C VAL A 113 5.97 -1.34 3.15
N ILE A 114 5.86 -0.43 2.17
CA ILE A 114 5.65 -0.86 0.78
C ILE A 114 6.97 -1.20 0.09
N LEU A 115 8.14 -0.70 0.53
CA LEU A 115 9.38 -0.96 -0.21
C LEU A 115 10.72 -0.84 0.55
N THR A 116 10.70 -0.82 1.88
CA THR A 116 11.93 -0.86 2.68
C THR A 116 12.11 -2.22 3.30
#